data_AF-A0A2G8RC85-F1
#
_entry.id   AF-A0A2G8RC85-F1
#
_cell.length_a   1.000
_cell.length_b   1.000
_cell.length_c   1.000
_cell.angle_alpha   90.00
_cell.angle_beta   90.00
_cell.angle_gamma   90.00
#
_symmetry.space_group_name_H-M   'P 1'
#
loop_
_entity.id
_entity.type
_entity.pdbx_description
1 polymer ?
#
loop_
_entity_poly.entity_id
_entity_poly.type
_entity_poly.pdbx_seq_one_letter_code
_entity_poly.pdbx_strand_id
1 'polypeptide(L)'
;MSALRHRKQRHDAGRLCFDAVVTYRSHPLCGQTVEITGSVEHDFCRHLLIRQDHGGAFYLPAWMITPEAGSIKPVGTPRLPLERLRDLRALLDLLLHSREDELVSTGDVDATTPS
;
A
#
# COMPACT_ATOMS: atom_id res chain seq x y z
N MET A 1 -20.75 -34.68 -11.27
CA MET A 1 -20.98 -33.33 -11.83
C MET A 1 -21.33 -32.40 -10.69
N SER A 2 -20.33 -31.78 -10.07
CA SER A 2 -20.53 -30.96 -8.88
C SER A 2 -20.21 -29.51 -9.23
N ALA A 3 -21.25 -28.70 -9.37
CA ALA A 3 -21.13 -27.26 -9.54
C ALA A 3 -20.55 -26.66 -8.26
N LEU A 4 -19.32 -26.13 -8.35
CA LEU A 4 -18.72 -25.33 -7.29
C LEU A 4 -19.59 -24.10 -7.10
N ARG A 5 -20.39 -24.12 -6.03
CA ARG A 5 -21.15 -22.96 -5.56
C ARG A 5 -20.15 -21.84 -5.32
N HIS A 6 -20.13 -20.88 -6.23
CA HIS A 6 -19.42 -19.63 -6.07
C HIS A 6 -20.02 -18.95 -4.82
N ARG A 7 -19.36 -19.09 -3.67
CA ARG A 7 -19.71 -18.32 -2.49
C ARG A 7 -19.45 -16.87 -2.89
N LYS A 8 -20.54 -16.14 -3.16
CA LYS A 8 -20.52 -14.67 -3.18
C LYS A 8 -19.81 -14.24 -1.90
N GLN A 9 -18.57 -13.80 -2.06
CA GLN A 9 -17.80 -13.12 -1.04
C GLN A 9 -18.68 -11.95 -0.61
N ARG A 10 -19.24 -12.03 0.59
CA ARG A 10 -20.04 -10.94 1.15
C ARG A 10 -19.04 -9.81 1.38
N HIS A 11 -19.19 -8.71 0.64
CA HIS A 11 -18.53 -7.44 0.91
C HIS A 11 -18.91 -7.02 2.32
N ASP A 12 -18.09 -7.40 3.29
CA ASP A 12 -18.23 -6.95 4.67
C ASP A 12 -17.67 -5.53 4.73
N ALA A 13 -18.43 -4.58 4.18
CA ALA A 13 -18.29 -3.17 4.51
C ALA A 13 -18.84 -2.97 5.93
N GLY A 14 -18.27 -3.68 6.90
CA GLY A 14 -18.44 -3.38 8.31
C GLY A 14 -17.89 -1.98 8.50
N ARG A 15 -18.79 -1.02 8.68
CA ARG A 15 -18.47 0.39 8.89
C ARG A 15 -17.66 0.48 10.19
N LEU A 16 -16.34 0.43 10.07
CA LEU A 16 -15.42 0.68 11.17
C LEU A 16 -15.61 2.15 11.53
N CYS A 17 -16.31 2.42 12.62
CA CYS A 17 -16.42 3.75 13.22
C CYS A 17 -15.87 3.62 14.64
N PHE A 18 -14.58 3.91 14.80
CA PHE A 18 -13.92 3.89 16.10
C PHE A 18 -12.80 4.92 16.15
N ASP A 19 -12.50 5.38 17.35
CA ASP A 19 -11.42 6.31 17.60
C ASP A 19 -10.13 5.56 17.92
N ALA A 20 -9.01 6.05 17.39
CA ALA A 20 -7.68 5.52 17.67
C ALA A 20 -6.68 6.65 17.86
N VAL A 21 -5.62 6.40 18.62
CA VAL A 21 -4.51 7.33 18.76
C VAL A 21 -3.43 6.99 17.75
N VAL A 22 -2.96 7.97 16.98
CA VAL A 22 -1.79 7.77 16.13
C VAL A 22 -0.55 7.70 17.00
N THR A 23 0.13 6.56 17.01
CA THR A 23 1.28 6.30 17.88
C THR A 23 2.60 6.51 17.16
N TYR A 24 2.64 6.42 15.83
CA TYR A 24 3.88 6.56 15.06
C TYR A 24 4.49 7.97 15.18
N ARG A 25 5.69 8.05 15.74
CA ARG A 25 6.29 9.30 16.23
C ARG A 25 6.60 10.35 15.17
N SER A 26 6.87 9.95 13.93
CA SER A 26 7.15 10.90 12.84
C SER A 26 5.91 11.26 12.03
N HIS A 27 4.72 10.81 12.45
CA HIS A 27 3.47 11.22 11.84
C HIS A 27 3.03 12.60 12.38
N PRO A 28 2.53 13.53 11.54
CA PRO A 28 2.09 14.85 11.99
C PRO A 28 0.99 14.83 13.06
N LEU A 29 0.13 13.80 13.03
CA LEU A 29 -0.95 13.60 14.01
C LEU A 29 -0.54 12.73 15.21
N CYS A 30 0.75 12.47 15.42
CA CYS A 30 1.20 11.64 16.55
C CYS A 30 0.63 12.16 17.89
N GLY A 31 0.04 11.26 18.67
CA GLY A 31 -0.61 11.56 19.96
C GLY A 31 -2.03 12.11 19.83
N GLN A 32 -2.52 12.37 18.62
CA GLN A 32 -3.89 12.80 18.40
C GLN A 32 -4.82 11.60 18.24
N THR A 33 -6.04 11.75 18.78
CA THR A 33 -7.14 10.83 18.53
C THR A 33 -7.77 11.15 17.19
N VAL A 34 -7.93 10.13 16.36
CA VAL A 34 -8.50 10.24 15.02
C VAL A 34 -9.66 9.27 14.89
N GLU A 35 -10.70 9.70 14.20
CA GLU A 35 -11.85 8.85 13.92
C GLU A 35 -11.60 8.06 12.63
N ILE A 36 -11.67 6.74 12.76
CA ILE A 36 -11.52 5.80 11.66
C ILE A 36 -12.90 5.46 11.15
N THR A 37 -13.11 5.57 9.83
CA THR A 37 -14.41 5.42 9.16
C THR A 37 -14.45 4.26 8.16
N GLY A 38 -13.30 3.60 7.93
CA GLY A 38 -13.18 2.48 7.02
C GLY A 38 -11.76 1.93 6.96
N SER A 39 -11.58 0.89 6.14
CA SER A 39 -10.25 0.34 5.83
C SER A 39 -10.21 -0.26 4.44
N VAL A 40 -9.02 -0.28 3.84
CA VAL A 40 -8.74 -0.90 2.54
C VAL A 40 -7.41 -1.66 2.62
N GLU A 41 -7.31 -2.80 1.93
CA GLU A 41 -6.03 -3.47 1.72
C GLU A 41 -5.39 -2.91 0.45
N HIS A 42 -4.15 -2.43 0.55
CA HIS A 42 -3.39 -1.86 -0.56
C HIS A 42 -1.89 -2.08 -0.36
N ASP A 43 -1.17 -2.49 -1.41
CA ASP A 43 0.28 -2.73 -1.38
C ASP A 43 0.75 -3.57 -0.18
N PHE A 44 0.07 -4.71 0.03
CA PHE A 44 0.37 -5.65 1.13
C PHE A 44 0.22 -5.05 2.54
N CYS A 45 -0.47 -3.91 2.67
CA CYS A 45 -0.69 -3.22 3.92
C CYS A 45 -2.16 -2.78 4.06
N ARG A 46 -2.72 -3.01 5.25
CA ARG A 46 -4.02 -2.47 5.60
C ARG A 46 -3.91 -0.97 5.86
N HIS A 47 -4.72 -0.18 5.15
CA HIS A 47 -4.87 1.25 5.34
C HIS A 47 -6.23 1.55 5.98
N LEU A 48 -6.25 2.51 6.88
CA LEU A 48 -7.41 3.00 7.61
C LEU A 48 -7.81 4.37 7.05
N LEU A 49 -9.10 4.59 6.85
CA LEU A 49 -9.61 5.87 6.38
C LEU A 49 -9.92 6.76 7.59
N ILE A 50 -9.19 7.85 7.75
CA ILE A 50 -9.37 8.81 8.84
C ILE A 50 -10.23 9.98 8.36
N ARG A 51 -11.24 10.36 9.14
CA ARG A 51 -12.02 11.58 8.93
C ARG A 51 -11.31 12.78 9.56
N GLN A 52 -11.29 13.90 8.85
CA GLN A 52 -10.77 15.17 9.34
C GLN A 52 -11.92 16.09 9.76
N ASP A 53 -11.71 16.87 10.81
CA ASP A 53 -12.70 17.82 11.34
C ASP A 53 -13.13 18.88 10.32
N HIS A 54 -12.27 19.19 9.34
CA HIS A 54 -12.52 20.18 8.29
C HIS A 54 -13.13 19.59 7.00
N GLY A 55 -13.64 18.36 7.04
CA GLY A 55 -14.42 17.77 5.94
C GLY A 55 -13.62 16.99 4.89
N GLY A 56 -12.36 16.63 5.19
CA GLY A 56 -11.53 15.74 4.37
C GLY A 56 -11.42 14.32 4.93
N ALA A 57 -10.81 13.42 4.15
CA ALA A 57 -10.39 12.11 4.63
C ALA A 57 -9.05 11.72 3.99
N PHE A 58 -8.23 10.98 4.73
CA PHE A 58 -6.96 10.46 4.22
C PHE A 58 -6.70 9.04 4.73
N TYR A 59 -5.80 8.33 4.05
CA TYR A 59 -5.41 6.98 4.42
C TYR A 59 -4.21 6.98 5.38
N LEU A 60 -4.32 6.21 6.46
CA LEU A 60 -3.24 5.94 7.41
C LEU A 60 -2.97 4.43 7.44
N PRO A 61 -1.73 3.97 7.27
CA PRO A 61 -1.40 2.56 7.48
C PRO A 61 -1.80 2.10 8.88
N ALA A 62 -2.47 0.95 8.98
CA ALA A 62 -3.06 0.46 10.23
C ALA A 62 -2.02 0.20 11.33
N TRP A 63 -0.78 -0.11 10.96
CA TRP A 63 0.30 -0.28 11.92
C TRP A 63 0.63 1.03 12.65
N MET A 64 0.34 2.21 12.10
CA MET A 64 0.69 3.50 12.73
C MET A 64 -0.12 3.86 13.97
N ILE A 65 -1.16 3.08 14.31
CA ILE A 65 -1.94 3.22 15.55
C ILE A 65 -1.58 2.15 16.59
N THR A 66 -0.65 1.23 16.28
CA THR A 66 -0.30 0.15 17.20
C THR A 66 0.79 0.59 18.19
N PRO A 67 0.89 -0.02 19.39
CA PRO A 67 1.93 0.34 20.37
C PRO A 67 3.36 0.19 19.83
N GLU A 68 3.58 -0.77 18.93
CA GLU A 68 4.89 -1.04 18.32
C GLU A 68 5.38 0.16 17.51
N ALA A 69 4.47 0.83 16.79
CA ALA A 69 4.81 2.02 16.01
C ALA A 69 5.30 3.19 16.88
N GLY A 70 4.74 3.34 18.08
CA GLY A 70 5.21 4.33 19.06
C GLY A 70 6.58 4.00 19.65
N SER A 71 7.00 2.73 19.56
CA SER A 71 8.31 2.27 20.02
C SER A 71 9.43 2.48 18.98
N ILE A 72 9.08 2.81 17.73
CA ILE A 72 10.04 3.10 16.67
C ILE A 72 10.72 4.44 16.97
N LYS A 73 12.01 4.37 17.29
CA LYS A 73 12.81 5.55 17.59
C LYS A 73 13.36 6.16 16.30
N PRO A 74 13.16 7.48 16.05
CA PRO A 74 13.88 8.15 14.98
C PRO A 74 15.38 8.05 15.25
N VAL A 75 16.15 7.76 14.19
CA VAL A 75 17.61 7.67 14.27
C VAL A 75 18.18 9.00 13.79
N GLY A 76 18.97 9.68 14.62
CA GLY A 76 19.57 10.99 14.27
C GLY A 76 20.60 10.93 13.14
N THR A 77 21.08 9.73 12.81
CA THR A 77 21.95 9.48 11.66
C THR A 77 21.38 8.33 10.84
N PRO A 78 21.23 8.47 9.51
CA PRO A 78 20.78 7.39 8.66
C PRO A 78 21.65 6.14 8.83
N ARG A 79 21.04 4.99 9.10
CA ARG A 79 21.76 3.71 9.26
C ARG A 79 22.20 3.10 7.92
N LEU A 80 21.66 3.62 6.82
CA LEU A 80 21.97 3.21 5.47
C LEU A 80 22.63 4.38 4.75
N PRO A 81 23.85 4.21 4.21
CA PRO A 81 24.48 5.24 3.40
C PRO A 81 23.59 5.59 2.21
N LEU A 82 23.51 6.88 1.88
CA LEU A 82 22.67 7.37 0.79
C LEU A 82 23.02 6.72 -0.56
N GLU A 83 24.31 6.50 -0.80
CA GLU A 83 24.82 5.78 -1.98
C GLU A 83 24.19 4.39 -2.12
N ARG A 84 24.07 3.61 -1.04
CA ARG A 84 23.49 2.27 -1.08
C ARG A 84 22.00 2.28 -1.35
N LEU A 85 21.28 3.30 -0.88
CA LEU A 85 19.87 3.49 -1.20
C LEU A 85 19.67 3.85 -2.67
N ARG A 86 20.58 4.64 -3.25
CA ARG A 86 20.56 4.99 -4.68
C ARG A 86 20.87 3.78 -5.56
N ASP A 87 21.87 2.99 -5.19
CA ASP A 87 22.21 1.74 -5.89
C ASP A 87 21.01 0.78 -5.89
N LEU A 88 20.38 0.59 -4.72
CA LEU A 88 19.19 -0.25 -4.58
C LEU A 88 18.03 0.27 -5.44
N ARG A 89 17.80 1.58 -5.44
CA ARG A 89 16.75 2.18 -6.27
C ARG A 89 16.99 1.94 -7.76
N ALA A 90 18.21 2.18 -8.24
CA ALA A 90 18.57 1.96 -9.64
C ALA A 90 18.39 0.49 -10.06
N LEU A 91 18.76 -0.46 -9.18
CA LEU A 91 18.53 -1.88 -9.42
C LEU A 91 17.04 -2.23 -9.51
N LEU A 92 16.24 -1.72 -8.57
CA LEU A 92 14.78 -1.94 -8.58
C LEU A 92 14.13 -1.34 -9.82
N ASP A 93 14.54 -0.13 -10.21
CA ASP A 93 14.06 0.50 -11.44
C ASP A 93 14.40 -0.38 -12.63
N LEU A 94 15.65 -0.85 -12.80
CA LEU A 94 16.02 -1.75 -13.89
C LEU A 94 15.13 -3.01 -13.95
N LEU A 95 14.92 -3.67 -12.80
CA LEU A 95 14.14 -4.91 -12.73
C LEU A 95 12.64 -4.71 -12.99
N LEU A 96 12.08 -3.60 -12.55
CA LEU A 96 10.66 -3.28 -12.78
C LEU A 96 10.42 -2.89 -14.24
N HIS A 97 11.31 -2.10 -14.84
CA HIS A 97 11.21 -1.71 -16.24
C HIS A 97 11.53 -2.88 -17.19
N SER A 98 12.45 -3.79 -16.83
CA SER A 98 12.71 -4.98 -17.66
C SER A 98 11.53 -5.95 -17.73
N ARG A 99 10.60 -5.90 -16.77
CA ARG A 99 9.42 -6.78 -16.73
C ARG A 99 8.29 -6.30 -17.65
N GLU A 100 8.29 -5.01 -18.02
CA GLU A 100 7.26 -4.42 -18.88
C GLU A 100 7.53 -4.71 -20.37
N ASP A 101 8.79 -4.86 -20.78
CA ASP A 101 9.18 -5.15 -22.17
C ASP A 101 8.82 -6.58 -22.63
N GLU A 102 8.74 -7.57 -21.74
CA GLU A 102 8.39 -8.95 -22.13
C GLU A 102 6.90 -9.16 -22.44
N LEU A 103 6.01 -8.29 -21.97
CA LEU A 103 4.56 -8.38 -22.23
C LEU A 103 4.15 -7.77 -23.58
N VAL A 104 5.07 -7.11 -24.28
CA VAL A 104 4.85 -6.47 -25.59
C VAL A 104 5.52 -7.24 -26.74
N SER A 105 5.68 -8.56 -26.61
CA SER A 105 6.15 -9.41 -27.72
C SER A 105 5.22 -10.58 -28.01
N THR A 106 3.90 -10.34 -28.04
CA THR A 106 2.95 -11.27 -28.65
C THR A 106 1.97 -10.51 -29.55
N GLY A 107 2.41 -10.20 -30.76
CA GLY A 107 1.54 -9.64 -31.78
C GLY A 107 2.32 -8.89 -32.84
N ASP A 108 2.90 -9.63 -33.79
CA ASP A 108 2.58 -9.49 -35.22
C ASP A 108 3.47 -10.45 -36.02
N VAL A 109 2.88 -11.51 -36.56
CA VAL A 109 3.45 -12.23 -37.70
C VAL A 109 2.40 -12.24 -38.79
N ASP A 110 2.40 -11.15 -39.56
CA ASP A 110 1.85 -11.09 -40.90
C ASP A 110 2.46 -12.23 -41.74
N ALA A 111 1.63 -13.20 -42.10
CA ALA A 111 1.96 -14.20 -43.11
C ALA A 111 1.33 -13.77 -44.43
N THR A 112 1.98 -12.79 -45.08
CA THR A 112 1.86 -12.57 -46.52
C THR A 112 2.16 -13.89 -47.25
N THR A 113 1.23 -14.38 -48.08
CA THR A 113 1.53 -15.36 -49.14
C THR A 113 1.15 -14.74 -50.48
N PRO A 114 2.08 -14.61 -51.45
CA PRO A 114 1.79 -14.11 -52.78
C PRO A 114 1.18 -15.20 -53.68
N SER A 115 0.29 -14.74 -54.56
CA SER A 115 -0.32 -15.30 -55.79
C SER A 115 -0.31 -16.80 -56.06
#